data_AF-A0A2V8QMU0-F1
#
_entry.id   AF-A0A2V8QMU0-F1
#
_cell.length_a   1.000
_cell.length_b   1.000
_cell.length_c   1.000
_cell.angle_alpha   90.00
_cell.angle_beta   90.00
_cell.angle_gamma   90.00
#
_symmetry.space_group_name_H-M   'P 1'
#
loop_
_entity.id
_entity.type
_entity.pdbx_description
1 polymer ?
#
loop_
_entity_poly.entity_id
_entity_poly.type
_entity_poly.pdbx_seq_one_letter_code
_entity_poly.pdbx_strand_id
1 'polypeptide(L)'
;MEVSAPHGETAHASPRRRRESRRLLRAEVYYAAMLAAFAVLAVLAHAYAYFAWDLTLARAVQSNDSTAWAAFMEWASVFGNRWTPHAITVATALLFFAWRRRSEAFGLALSAGGGAILSNVFKLLVARPRPAAELVGFAYRSRETSFPSGHVVFYVCYFGFLFFVAY
;
A
#
# COMPACT_ATOMS: atom_id res chain seq x y z
N MET A 1 -48.28 -40.62 26.08
CA MET A 1 -47.11 -40.54 25.18
C MET A 1 -47.39 -39.39 24.24
N GLU A 2 -47.05 -38.18 24.66
CA GLU A 2 -47.30 -36.96 23.89
C GLU A 2 -45.93 -36.33 23.64
N VAL A 3 -45.53 -36.37 22.38
CA VAL A 3 -44.20 -35.99 21.93
C VAL A 3 -44.11 -34.47 21.93
N SER A 4 -43.41 -33.91 22.92
CA SER A 4 -43.04 -32.50 22.96
C SER A 4 -42.06 -32.21 21.83
N ALA A 5 -42.51 -31.52 20.78
CA ALA A 5 -41.64 -31.03 19.72
C ALA A 5 -40.70 -29.94 20.27
N PRO A 6 -39.41 -29.92 19.91
CA PRO A 6 -38.54 -28.82 20.25
C PRO A 6 -38.95 -27.62 19.40
N HIS A 7 -39.39 -26.53 20.05
CA HIS A 7 -39.48 -25.23 19.41
C HIS A 7 -38.08 -24.83 18.94
N GLY A 8 -37.83 -25.04 17.66
CA GLY A 8 -36.69 -24.49 16.95
C GLY A 8 -36.79 -22.98 17.02
N GLU A 9 -36.07 -22.41 17.97
CA GLU A 9 -35.82 -20.98 18.11
C GLU A 9 -35.05 -20.56 16.86
N THR A 10 -35.76 -20.25 15.78
CA THR A 10 -35.17 -19.58 14.63
C THR A 10 -34.76 -18.21 15.10
N ALA A 11 -33.51 -18.10 15.58
CA ALA A 11 -32.90 -16.85 16.02
C ALA A 11 -33.01 -15.84 14.87
N HIS A 12 -34.05 -15.01 14.91
CA HIS A 12 -34.24 -13.90 13.99
C HIS A 12 -33.12 -12.92 14.26
N ALA A 13 -31.99 -13.10 13.58
CA ALA A 13 -30.84 -12.22 13.66
C ALA A 13 -31.34 -10.78 13.43
N SER A 14 -31.17 -9.94 14.45
CA SER A 14 -31.74 -8.60 14.49
C SER A 14 -31.34 -7.80 13.23
N PRO A 15 -32.19 -6.88 12.72
CA PRO A 15 -31.91 -6.12 11.50
C PRO A 15 -30.55 -5.39 11.53
N ARG A 16 -30.09 -4.97 12.72
CA ARG A 16 -28.75 -4.40 12.94
C ARG A 16 -27.63 -5.42 12.65
N ARG A 17 -27.72 -6.65 13.17
CA ARG A 17 -26.75 -7.73 12.96
C ARG A 17 -26.65 -8.17 11.50
N ARG A 18 -27.78 -8.16 10.77
CA ARG A 18 -27.82 -8.42 9.30
C ARG A 18 -27.16 -7.30 8.48
N ARG A 19 -27.27 -6.04 8.91
CA ARG A 19 -26.62 -4.91 8.21
C ARG A 19 -25.12 -4.86 8.47
N GLU A 20 -24.69 -5.16 9.69
CA GLU A 20 -23.28 -5.25 10.08
C GLU A 20 -22.57 -6.41 9.36
N SER A 21 -23.17 -7.60 9.34
CA SER A 21 -22.63 -8.76 8.59
C SER A 21 -22.48 -8.46 7.10
N ARG A 22 -23.47 -7.83 6.46
CA ARG A 22 -23.37 -7.42 5.03
C ARG A 22 -22.26 -6.40 4.79
N ARG A 23 -21.99 -5.50 5.73
CA ARG A 23 -20.88 -4.52 5.62
C ARG A 23 -19.53 -5.22 5.75
N LEU A 24 -19.39 -6.14 6.71
CA LEU A 24 -18.19 -6.93 6.91
C LEU A 24 -17.89 -7.82 5.68
N LEU A 25 -18.89 -8.52 5.15
CA LEU A 25 -18.76 -9.33 3.94
C LEU A 25 -18.32 -8.49 2.72
N ARG A 26 -18.87 -7.28 2.55
CA ARG A 26 -18.45 -6.38 1.46
C ARG A 26 -17.01 -5.92 1.61
N ALA A 27 -16.59 -5.59 2.84
CA ALA A 27 -15.21 -5.23 3.12
C ALA A 27 -14.27 -6.41 2.86
N GLU A 28 -14.64 -7.62 3.31
CA GLU A 28 -13.89 -8.85 3.07
C GLU A 28 -13.71 -9.14 1.58
N VAL A 29 -14.79 -9.07 0.79
CA VAL A 29 -14.72 -9.24 -0.68
C VAL A 29 -13.82 -8.19 -1.31
N TYR A 30 -13.91 -6.93 -0.87
CA TYR A 30 -13.06 -5.86 -1.38
C TYR A 30 -11.58 -6.10 -1.07
N TYR A 31 -11.24 -6.47 0.16
CA TYR A 31 -9.87 -6.80 0.55
C TYR A 31 -9.34 -8.04 -0.18
N ALA A 32 -10.16 -9.07 -0.34
CA ALA A 32 -9.81 -10.27 -1.10
C ALA A 32 -9.54 -9.94 -2.57
N ALA A 33 -10.36 -9.08 -3.19
CA ALA A 33 -10.15 -8.62 -4.56
C ALA A 33 -8.86 -7.80 -4.71
N MET A 34 -8.57 -6.90 -3.76
CA MET A 34 -7.31 -6.13 -3.74
C MET A 34 -6.09 -7.03 -3.57
N LEU A 35 -6.17 -8.04 -2.70
CA LEU A 35 -5.09 -9.02 -2.50
C LEU A 35 -4.88 -9.88 -3.75
N ALA A 36 -5.95 -10.34 -4.38
CA ALA A 36 -5.88 -11.10 -5.63
C ALA A 36 -5.26 -10.26 -6.75
N ALA A 37 -5.67 -8.99 -6.88
CA ALA A 37 -5.08 -8.07 -7.85
C ALA A 37 -3.57 -7.85 -7.59
N PHE A 38 -3.17 -7.67 -6.32
CA PHE A 38 -1.76 -7.56 -5.95
C PHE A 38 -0.97 -8.84 -6.26
N ALA A 39 -1.54 -10.02 -5.98
CA ALA A 39 -0.91 -11.30 -6.28
C ALA A 39 -0.70 -11.49 -7.79
N VAL A 40 -1.71 -11.16 -8.60
CA VAL A 40 -1.60 -11.19 -10.07
C VAL A 40 -0.49 -10.24 -10.53
N LEU A 41 -0.44 -9.01 -10.02
CA LEU A 41 0.62 -8.05 -10.35
C LEU A 41 2.01 -8.55 -9.94
N ALA A 42 2.14 -9.19 -8.77
CA ALA A 42 3.40 -9.73 -8.30
C ALA A 42 3.90 -10.88 -9.19
N VAL A 43 3.01 -11.79 -9.60
CA VAL A 43 3.33 -12.88 -10.54
C VAL A 43 3.74 -12.32 -11.90
N LEU A 44 2.99 -11.34 -12.42
CA LEU A 44 3.30 -10.67 -13.67
C LEU A 44 4.64 -9.92 -13.62
N ALA A 45 4.94 -9.25 -12.51
CA ALA A 45 6.20 -8.54 -12.30
C ALA A 45 7.40 -9.51 -12.16
N HIS A 46 7.17 -10.73 -11.68
CA HIS A 46 8.20 -11.77 -11.64
C HIS A 46 8.43 -12.39 -13.02
N ALA A 47 7.35 -12.63 -13.78
CA ALA A 47 7.42 -13.25 -15.10
C ALA A 47 7.95 -12.31 -16.20
N TYR A 48 7.67 -11.00 -16.09
CA TYR A 48 8.02 -10.03 -17.13
C TYR A 48 8.96 -8.94 -16.60
N ALA A 49 10.13 -8.82 -17.25
CA ALA A 49 11.09 -7.76 -16.94
C ALA A 49 10.48 -6.37 -17.19
N TYR A 50 9.80 -6.16 -18.32
CA TYR A 50 9.14 -4.90 -18.70
C TYR A 50 7.89 -5.19 -19.52
N PHE A 51 6.86 -4.35 -19.37
CA PHE A 51 5.77 -4.32 -20.33
C PHE A 51 6.03 -3.22 -21.35
N ALA A 52 5.72 -3.46 -22.63
CA ALA A 52 5.94 -2.48 -23.68
C ALA A 52 5.18 -1.15 -23.41
N TRP A 53 3.97 -1.25 -22.88
CA TRP A 53 3.17 -0.07 -22.51
C TRP A 53 3.75 0.68 -21.30
N ASP A 54 4.34 -0.02 -20.33
CA ASP A 54 5.02 0.56 -19.15
C ASP A 54 6.21 1.42 -19.59
N LEU A 55 6.98 0.91 -20.57
CA LEU A 55 8.09 1.66 -21.16
C LEU A 55 7.64 2.86 -22.00
N THR A 56 6.58 2.72 -22.81
CA THR A 56 6.01 3.83 -23.57
C THR A 56 5.51 4.94 -22.65
N LEU A 57 4.81 4.58 -21.57
CA LEU A 57 4.34 5.54 -20.58
C LEU A 57 5.50 6.22 -19.84
N ALA A 58 6.51 5.45 -19.40
CA ALA A 58 7.69 6.00 -18.76
C ALA A 58 8.39 7.02 -19.66
N ARG A 59 8.57 6.71 -20.94
CA ARG A 59 9.16 7.62 -21.93
C ARG A 59 8.29 8.85 -22.20
N ALA A 60 6.98 8.70 -22.26
CA ALA A 60 6.06 9.83 -22.44
C ALA A 60 6.08 10.80 -21.25
N VAL A 61 6.21 10.29 -20.02
CA VAL A 61 6.37 11.13 -18.82
C VAL A 61 7.74 11.80 -18.81
N GLN A 62 8.78 11.11 -19.29
CA GLN A 62 10.16 11.60 -19.33
C GLN A 62 10.48 12.52 -20.51
N SER A 63 9.71 12.48 -21.60
CA SER A 63 9.92 13.37 -22.75
C SER A 63 9.61 14.84 -22.45
N ASN A 64 9.12 15.14 -21.25
CA ASN A 64 8.95 16.50 -20.78
C ASN A 64 10.25 16.97 -20.12
N ASP A 65 11.09 17.65 -20.89
CA ASP A 65 12.38 18.19 -20.45
C ASP A 65 12.27 19.52 -19.66
N SER A 66 11.05 19.94 -19.30
CA SER A 66 10.86 21.17 -18.54
C SER A 66 11.49 21.07 -17.14
N THR A 67 12.34 22.03 -16.80
CA THR A 67 12.92 22.15 -15.45
C THR A 67 11.85 22.23 -14.37
N ALA A 68 10.70 22.87 -14.66
CA ALA A 68 9.59 22.95 -13.72
C ALA A 68 8.93 21.57 -13.49
N TRP A 69 8.85 20.75 -14.54
CA TRP A 69 8.33 19.38 -14.44
C TRP A 69 9.27 18.48 -13.63
N ALA A 70 10.57 18.57 -13.90
CA ALA A 70 11.58 17.85 -13.14
C ALA A 70 11.55 18.25 -11.65
N ALA A 71 11.48 19.56 -11.35
CA ALA A 71 11.40 20.07 -9.99
C ALA A 71 10.11 19.61 -9.26
N PHE A 72 8.97 19.58 -9.95
CA PHE A 72 7.72 19.05 -9.39
C PHE A 72 7.83 17.56 -9.05
N MET A 73 8.38 16.75 -9.96
CA MET A 73 8.57 15.32 -9.74
C MET A 73 9.56 15.02 -8.61
N GLU A 74 10.63 15.81 -8.51
CA GLU A 74 11.58 15.71 -7.41
C GLU A 74 10.92 16.08 -6.09
N TRP A 75 10.21 17.22 -6.03
CA TRP A 75 9.48 17.67 -4.84
C TRP A 75 8.46 16.64 -4.37
N ALA A 76 7.66 16.10 -5.29
CA ALA A 76 6.69 15.05 -5.00
C ALA A 76 7.35 13.75 -4.53
N SER A 77 8.63 13.53 -4.84
CA SER A 77 9.39 12.35 -4.39
C SER A 77 10.07 12.54 -3.04
N VAL A 78 10.21 13.78 -2.54
CA VAL A 78 10.95 14.10 -1.30
C VAL A 78 10.49 13.27 -0.11
N PHE A 79 9.17 13.11 0.08
CA PHE A 79 8.64 12.41 1.26
C PHE A 79 8.89 10.90 1.25
N GLY A 80 9.04 10.30 0.07
CA GLY A 80 9.35 8.87 -0.06
C GLY A 80 10.84 8.56 -0.22
N ASN A 81 11.69 9.59 -0.32
CA ASN A 81 13.09 9.41 -0.69
C ASN A 81 14.03 9.32 0.52
N ARG A 82 15.10 8.52 0.38
CA ARG A 82 16.17 8.32 1.37
C ARG A 82 15.63 8.03 2.78
N TRP A 83 15.85 8.96 3.71
CA TRP A 83 15.56 8.80 5.13
C TRP A 83 14.33 9.59 5.57
N THR A 84 13.80 10.46 4.69
CA THR A 84 12.60 11.26 4.93
C THR A 84 11.41 10.43 5.40
N PRO A 85 11.01 9.31 4.75
CA PRO A 85 9.85 8.53 5.18
C PRO A 85 10.01 7.95 6.60
N HIS A 86 11.22 7.52 6.95
CA HIS A 86 11.53 7.03 8.29
C HIS A 86 11.48 8.16 9.33
N ALA A 87 12.10 9.30 9.02
CA ALA A 87 12.14 10.46 9.90
C ALA A 87 10.73 10.99 10.20
N ILE A 88 9.89 11.16 9.18
CA ILE A 88 8.51 11.65 9.37
C ILE A 88 7.62 10.62 10.07
N THR A 89 7.83 9.32 9.84
CA THR A 89 7.11 8.27 10.58
C THR A 89 7.44 8.31 12.07
N VAL A 90 8.73 8.39 12.41
CA VAL A 90 9.18 8.45 13.81
C VAL A 90 8.70 9.74 14.47
N ALA A 91 8.84 10.89 13.80
CA ALA A 91 8.37 12.16 14.32
C ALA A 91 6.87 12.13 14.64
N THR A 92 6.04 11.62 13.73
CA THR A 92 4.59 11.55 13.92
C THR A 92 4.20 10.52 14.99
N ALA A 93 4.91 9.40 15.09
CA ALA A 93 4.71 8.44 16.18
C ALA A 93 5.04 9.05 17.55
N LEU A 94 6.11 9.84 17.65
CA LEU A 94 6.48 10.57 18.87
C LEU A 94 5.44 11.64 19.22
N LEU A 95 4.87 12.34 18.24
CA LEU A 95 3.78 13.30 18.47
C LEU A 95 2.53 12.62 19.02
N PHE A 96 2.12 11.48 18.45
CA PHE A 96 1.01 10.69 19.00
C PHE A 96 1.31 10.20 20.42
N PHE A 97 2.54 9.79 20.70
CA PHE A 97 2.94 9.40 22.05
C PHE A 97 2.86 10.57 23.04
N ALA A 98 3.34 11.76 22.63
CA ALA A 98 3.25 12.99 23.44
C ALA A 98 1.80 13.40 23.74
N TRP A 99 0.89 13.19 22.79
CA TRP A 99 -0.55 13.41 22.97
C TRP A 99 -1.30 12.24 23.65
N ARG A 100 -0.58 11.26 24.22
CA ARG A 100 -1.14 10.06 24.87
C ARG A 100 -2.00 9.17 23.95
N ARG A 101 -1.90 9.34 22.64
CA ARG A 101 -2.55 8.55 21.58
C ARG A 101 -1.72 7.30 21.23
N ARG A 102 -1.56 6.42 22.23
CA ARG A 102 -0.68 5.23 22.11
C ARG A 102 -1.18 4.22 21.07
N SER A 103 -2.49 4.08 20.91
CA SER A 103 -3.12 3.23 19.90
C SER A 103 -2.77 3.68 18.48
N GLU A 104 -2.82 4.98 18.23
CA GLU A 104 -2.55 5.57 16.92
C GLU A 104 -1.06 5.52 16.59
N ALA A 105 -0.19 5.74 17.58
CA ALA A 105 1.25 5.54 17.42
C ALA A 105 1.59 4.10 17.02
N PHE A 106 0.97 3.11 17.70
CA PHE A 106 1.17 1.70 17.36
C PHE A 106 0.57 1.34 15.99
N GLY A 107 -0.61 1.85 15.67
CA GLY A 107 -1.24 1.66 14.36
C GLY A 107 -0.40 2.24 13.22
N LEU A 108 0.19 3.42 13.42
CA LEU A 108 1.10 4.04 12.45
C LEU A 108 2.35 3.19 12.25
N ALA A 109 2.97 2.73 13.34
CA ALA A 109 4.15 1.88 13.30
C ALA A 109 3.87 0.55 12.58
N LEU A 110 2.72 -0.07 12.85
CA LEU A 110 2.30 -1.30 12.18
C LEU A 110 2.01 -1.07 10.70
N SER A 111 1.32 0.01 10.35
CA SER A 111 0.99 0.34 8.95
C SER A 111 2.24 0.67 8.14
N ALA A 112 2.98 1.72 8.51
CA ALA A 112 4.15 2.19 7.76
C ALA A 112 5.35 1.24 7.90
N GLY A 113 5.61 0.74 9.10
CA GLY A 113 6.70 -0.21 9.35
C GLY A 113 6.42 -1.60 8.77
N GLY A 114 5.20 -2.11 8.94
CA GLY A 114 4.78 -3.37 8.32
C GLY A 114 4.80 -3.29 6.79
N GLY A 115 4.32 -2.18 6.22
CA GLY A 115 4.42 -1.91 4.77
C GLY A 115 5.86 -1.89 4.27
N ALA A 116 6.77 -1.25 5.00
CA ALA A 116 8.20 -1.22 4.65
C ALA A 116 8.85 -2.62 4.70
N ILE A 117 8.57 -3.40 5.74
CA ILE A 117 9.07 -4.79 5.87
C ILE A 117 8.53 -5.64 4.73
N LEU A 118 7.22 -5.58 4.47
CA LEU A 118 6.58 -6.36 3.43
C LEU A 118 7.10 -5.97 2.04
N SER A 119 7.32 -4.67 1.80
CA SER A 119 7.96 -4.16 0.58
C SER A 119 9.34 -4.78 0.39
N ASN A 120 10.18 -4.80 1.42
CA ASN A 120 11.51 -5.42 1.35
C ASN A 120 11.46 -6.93 1.10
N VAL A 121 10.51 -7.64 1.72
CA VAL A 121 10.29 -9.07 1.46
C VAL A 121 9.93 -9.31 0.00
N PHE A 122 8.95 -8.57 -0.55
CA PHE A 122 8.58 -8.72 -1.96
C PHE A 122 9.68 -8.29 -2.92
N LYS A 123 10.49 -7.28 -2.56
CA LYS A 123 11.67 -6.91 -3.34
C LYS A 123 12.66 -8.07 -3.49
N LEU A 124 12.84 -8.87 -2.43
CA LEU A 124 13.69 -10.06 -2.45
C LEU A 124 13.06 -11.23 -3.21
N LEU A 125 11.74 -11.44 -3.06
CA LEU A 125 11.03 -12.54 -3.70
C LEU A 125 10.87 -12.36 -5.22
N VAL A 126 10.52 -11.14 -5.66
CA VAL A 126 10.24 -10.86 -7.07
C VAL A 126 11.53 -10.63 -7.84
N ALA A 127 12.54 -10.00 -7.21
CA ALA A 127 13.87 -9.74 -7.78
C ALA A 127 13.87 -9.11 -9.19
N ARG A 128 12.85 -8.30 -9.51
CA ARG A 128 12.69 -7.71 -10.85
C ARG A 128 13.78 -6.68 -11.13
N PRO A 129 14.59 -6.84 -12.22
CA PRO A 129 15.62 -5.88 -12.59
C PRO A 129 15.00 -4.54 -13.02
N ARG A 130 15.63 -3.42 -12.65
CA ARG A 130 15.30 -2.09 -13.19
C ARG A 130 15.71 -2.03 -14.67
N PRO A 131 14.95 -1.34 -15.54
CA PRO A 131 15.41 -1.11 -16.90
C PRO A 131 16.75 -0.37 -16.87
N ALA A 132 17.71 -0.80 -17.70
CA ALA A 132 19.03 -0.20 -17.74
C ALA A 132 18.91 1.32 -18.03
N ALA A 133 19.87 2.10 -17.52
CA ALA A 133 19.89 3.56 -17.68
C ALA A 133 19.87 4.00 -19.17
N GLU A 134 20.29 3.12 -20.08
CA GLU A 134 20.24 3.29 -21.53
C GLU A 134 18.80 3.34 -22.09
N LEU A 135 17.81 2.74 -21.40
CA LEU A 135 16.41 2.72 -21.85
C LEU A 135 15.58 3.92 -21.34
N VAL A 136 16.00 4.58 -20.25
CA VAL A 136 15.12 5.45 -19.43
C VAL A 136 15.84 6.70 -18.87
N GLY A 137 17.02 7.04 -19.40
CA GLY A 137 17.79 8.23 -19.02
C GLY A 137 18.47 8.14 -17.65
N PHE A 138 19.55 8.91 -17.47
CA PHE A 138 20.50 8.88 -16.34
C PHE A 138 19.90 9.04 -14.93
N ALA A 139 18.63 9.41 -14.79
CA ALA A 139 18.00 9.79 -13.51
C ALA A 139 17.73 8.63 -12.54
N TYR A 140 17.84 7.36 -12.98
CA TYR A 140 17.46 6.20 -12.18
C TYR A 140 18.62 5.22 -11.93
N ARG A 141 19.75 5.69 -11.37
CA ARG A 141 20.72 4.79 -10.70
C ARG A 141 20.23 4.40 -9.30
N SER A 142 19.02 3.85 -9.19
CA SER A 142 18.62 3.18 -7.94
C SER A 142 19.04 1.71 -8.03
N ARG A 143 19.91 1.28 -7.11
CA ARG A 143 20.33 -0.12 -6.95
C ARG A 143 19.21 -1.03 -6.42
N GLU A 144 18.02 -0.48 -6.22
CA GLU A 144 16.88 -1.18 -5.63
C GLU A 144 15.93 -1.73 -6.70
N THR A 145 15.38 -2.91 -6.44
CA THR A 145 14.44 -3.60 -7.34
C THR A 145 13.22 -2.73 -7.67
N SER A 146 12.63 -2.98 -8.84
CA SER A 146 11.55 -2.15 -9.41
C SER A 146 10.20 -2.34 -8.74
N PHE A 147 9.99 -3.51 -8.13
CA PHE A 147 8.70 -3.91 -7.61
C PHE A 147 8.83 -4.50 -6.20
N PRO A 148 7.96 -4.10 -5.26
CA PRO A 148 7.04 -2.96 -5.31
C PRO A 148 7.76 -1.61 -5.14
N SER A 149 7.11 -0.50 -5.53
CA SER A 149 7.67 0.83 -5.29
C SER A 149 7.61 1.17 -3.80
N GLY A 150 8.78 1.30 -3.16
CA GLY A 150 8.87 1.67 -1.74
C GLY A 150 8.23 3.02 -1.44
N HIS A 151 8.31 3.99 -2.36
CA HIS A 151 7.67 5.30 -2.21
C HIS A 151 6.15 5.13 -2.17
N VAL A 152 5.56 4.38 -3.11
CA VAL A 152 4.11 4.16 -3.18
C VAL A 152 3.61 3.43 -1.94
N VAL A 153 4.31 2.36 -1.52
CA VAL A 153 3.96 1.64 -0.28
C VAL A 153 3.98 2.59 0.91
N PHE A 154 5.02 3.42 1.03
CA PHE A 154 5.08 4.44 2.07
C PHE A 154 3.90 5.42 1.99
N TYR A 155 3.62 5.99 0.83
CA TYR A 155 2.54 6.97 0.66
C TYR A 155 1.18 6.39 1.09
N VAL A 156 0.87 5.18 0.63
CA VAL A 156 -0.41 4.52 0.93
C VAL A 156 -0.50 4.16 2.41
N CYS A 157 0.54 3.54 3.00
CA CYS A 157 0.50 3.10 4.39
C CYS A 157 0.56 4.26 5.39
N TYR A 158 1.39 5.28 5.12
CA TYR A 158 1.57 6.42 6.01
C TYR A 158 0.41 7.42 5.90
N PHE A 159 0.19 8.01 4.72
CA PHE A 159 -0.86 9.03 4.56
C PHE A 159 -2.25 8.41 4.63
N GLY A 160 -2.44 7.17 4.15
CA GLY A 160 -3.71 6.45 4.32
C GLY A 160 -4.05 6.21 5.78
N PHE A 161 -3.07 5.87 6.62
CA PHE A 161 -3.28 5.75 8.05
C PHE A 161 -3.58 7.09 8.72
N LEU A 162 -2.86 8.15 8.37
CA LEU A 162 -3.14 9.49 8.90
C LEU A 162 -4.55 9.97 8.53
N PHE A 163 -4.98 9.71 7.29
CA PHE A 163 -6.35 10.00 6.85
C PHE A 163 -7.39 9.21 7.66
N PHE A 164 -7.11 7.92 7.92
CA PHE A 164 -7.97 7.09 8.76
C PHE A 164 -8.07 7.60 10.20
N VAL A 165 -6.97 8.09 10.79
CA VAL A 165 -6.98 8.66 12.15
C VAL A 165 -7.67 10.03 12.20
N ALA A 166 -7.68 10.77 11.09
CA ALA A 166 -8.26 12.10 11.01
C ALA A 166 -9.81 12.10 10.91
N TYR A 167 -10.41 10.98 10.49
CA TYR A 167 -11.86 10.82 10.30
C TYR A 167 -12.50 9.98 11.40
#